data_AF-A0A3D4IFN3-F1
#
_entry.id   AF-A0A3D4IFN3-F1
#
_cell.length_a   1.000
_cell.length_b   1.000
_cell.length_c   1.000
_cell.angle_alpha   90.00
_cell.angle_beta   90.00
_cell.angle_gamma   90.00
#
_symmetry.space_group_name_H-M   'P 1'
#
loop_
_entity.id
_entity.type
_entity.pdbx_description
1 polymer ?
#
loop_
_entity_poly.entity_id
_entity_poly.type
_entity_poly.pdbx_seq_one_letter_code
_entity_poly.pdbx_strand_id
1 'polypeptide(L)'
;MNRLYTLAFLLIPLTLIIWFWVSKSTSNSGHPDWPTRRELLRRERGGPKPVLVYGTGNPAVTSRYKQMVDTIDADTPWFDFEIKADTEVNWDTLTKRRVYLVGTPHSNKLLQKVLPHTPFKFEAGRFFIHDDVFPHAEDRLHFLYPNPYNPKIPVYVITGNTDEAILQGKTIEVRGDFQVFHGNKASLFGMFSQTPATRWEIDPALIRHLYFEEKPTLETTHYQFFGAQDQRDPEPFKALSEERETAYQQIEAFTGPIKPHPKFRYYLYKTFEDKGLATNEVN
;
A
#
# COMPACT_ATOMS: atom_id res chain seq x y z
N MET A 1 12.01 53.00 56.46
CA MET A 1 12.17 53.92 55.31
C MET A 1 12.08 53.09 54.02
N ASN A 2 11.13 53.47 53.15
CA ASN A 2 10.95 53.22 51.70
C ASN A 2 11.10 51.77 51.18
N ARG A 3 10.03 51.01 50.85
CA ARG A 3 9.07 51.08 49.72
C ARG A 3 9.68 51.07 48.30
N LEU A 4 9.35 50.03 47.51
CA LEU A 4 8.78 49.99 46.13
C LEU A 4 9.11 48.63 45.47
N TYR A 5 8.22 47.62 45.47
CA TYR A 5 7.15 47.30 44.50
C TYR A 5 7.59 47.19 43.03
N THR A 6 7.61 45.97 42.45
CA THR A 6 6.92 45.64 41.17
C THR A 6 6.86 44.11 40.90
N LEU A 7 5.64 43.58 40.76
CA LEU A 7 5.08 42.58 39.79
C LEU A 7 5.95 41.40 39.27
N ALA A 8 5.45 40.20 38.93
CA ALA A 8 4.10 39.60 38.89
C ALA A 8 4.20 38.09 38.53
N PHE A 9 3.22 37.32 39.04
CA PHE A 9 2.50 36.15 38.50
C PHE A 9 3.10 35.13 37.48
N LEU A 10 2.67 33.87 37.68
CA LEU A 10 2.47 32.74 36.72
C LEU A 10 3.76 31.98 36.33
N LEU A 11 3.89 30.65 36.36
CA LEU A 11 2.98 29.50 36.23
C LEU A 11 3.62 28.23 36.83
N ILE A 12 2.82 27.39 37.47
CA ILE A 12 3.00 25.94 37.64
C ILE A 12 1.63 25.33 37.25
N PRO A 13 1.46 24.09 36.75
CA PRO A 13 2.35 23.11 36.10
C PRO A 13 1.73 22.60 34.76
N LEU A 14 2.41 21.73 34.00
CA LEU A 14 1.84 20.45 33.51
C LEU A 14 2.90 19.68 32.71
N THR A 15 3.53 18.71 33.34
CA THR A 15 4.21 17.62 32.66
C THR A 15 3.15 16.74 31.98
N LEU A 16 2.89 17.02 30.70
CA LEU A 16 2.16 16.12 29.79
C LEU A 16 3.05 14.91 29.51
N ILE A 17 3.03 13.94 30.43
CA ILE A 17 3.43 12.56 30.13
C ILE A 17 2.29 11.98 29.30
N ILE A 18 2.42 12.11 27.98
CA ILE A 18 1.57 11.43 27.02
C ILE A 18 1.86 9.93 27.19
N TRP A 19 0.99 9.26 27.93
CA TRP A 19 0.84 7.81 27.89
C TRP A 19 0.43 7.45 26.46
N PHE A 20 1.41 7.09 25.63
CA PHE A 20 1.19 6.36 24.38
C PHE A 20 0.68 4.97 24.76
N TRP A 21 -0.62 4.86 25.02
CA TRP A 21 -1.31 3.59 25.05
C TRP A 21 -1.38 3.13 23.59
N VAL A 22 -0.35 2.41 23.14
CA VAL A 22 -0.43 1.55 21.97
C VAL A 22 -1.51 0.53 22.31
N SER A 23 -2.74 0.82 21.91
CA SER A 23 -3.75 -0.22 21.84
C SER A 23 -3.21 -1.22 20.82
N LYS A 24 -2.69 -2.35 21.32
CA LYS A 24 -2.72 -3.57 20.53
C LYS A 24 -4.19 -3.78 20.20
N SER A 25 -4.57 -3.30 19.02
CA SER A 25 -5.83 -3.62 18.38
C SER A 25 -5.77 -5.11 18.03
N THR A 26 -5.85 -5.97 19.04
CA THR A 26 -6.37 -7.33 18.84
C THR A 26 -7.86 -7.14 18.63
N SER A 27 -8.25 -6.63 17.46
CA SER A 27 -9.60 -6.85 16.99
C SER A 27 -9.70 -8.35 16.78
N ASN A 28 -10.15 -9.09 17.79
CA ASN A 28 -10.67 -10.44 17.60
C ASN A 28 -12.05 -10.28 16.95
N SER A 29 -12.07 -9.78 15.71
CA SER A 29 -13.28 -9.49 14.95
C SER A 29 -13.40 -10.39 13.73
N GLY A 30 -12.74 -11.56 13.76
CA GLY A 30 -12.86 -12.52 12.70
C GLY A 30 -14.33 -12.74 12.33
N HIS A 31 -14.57 -12.84 11.03
CA HIS A 31 -15.90 -13.04 10.49
C HIS A 31 -16.07 -14.51 10.10
N PRO A 32 -16.38 -15.43 11.06
CA PRO A 32 -16.47 -16.86 10.76
C PRO A 32 -17.55 -17.17 9.71
N ASP A 33 -18.60 -16.35 9.66
CA ASP A 33 -19.72 -16.47 8.74
C ASP A 33 -19.46 -15.86 7.35
N TRP A 34 -18.39 -15.09 7.19
CA TRP A 34 -18.01 -14.54 5.88
C TRP A 34 -17.39 -15.64 5.02
N PRO A 35 -17.53 -15.60 3.69
CA PRO A 35 -16.93 -16.63 2.84
C PRO A 35 -15.41 -16.63 2.97
N THR A 36 -14.78 -17.79 2.78
CA THR A 36 -13.34 -17.85 2.51
C THR A 36 -13.02 -17.14 1.20
N ARG A 37 -11.76 -16.72 1.01
CA ARG A 37 -11.26 -16.17 -0.26
C ARG A 37 -11.62 -17.04 -1.45
N ARG A 38 -11.41 -18.36 -1.33
CA ARG A 38 -11.74 -19.31 -2.38
C ARG A 38 -13.23 -19.32 -2.72
N GLU A 39 -14.10 -19.27 -1.72
CA GLU A 39 -15.55 -19.21 -1.94
C GLU A 39 -15.98 -17.88 -2.56
N LEU A 40 -15.38 -16.77 -2.13
CA LEU A 40 -15.64 -15.43 -2.67
C LEU A 40 -15.28 -15.38 -4.16
N LEU A 41 -14.05 -15.78 -4.52
CA LEU A 41 -13.57 -15.82 -5.90
C LEU A 41 -14.31 -16.86 -6.76
N ARG A 42 -14.78 -17.96 -6.18
CA ARG A 42 -15.60 -18.92 -6.92
C ARG A 42 -16.95 -18.32 -7.32
N ARG A 43 -17.55 -17.52 -6.43
CA ARG A 43 -18.83 -16.82 -6.68
C ARG A 43 -18.69 -15.63 -7.64
N GLU A 44 -17.47 -15.16 -7.84
CA GLU A 44 -17.15 -14.16 -8.86
C GLU A 44 -17.44 -14.69 -10.27
N ARG A 45 -17.28 -16.00 -10.51
CA ARG A 45 -17.47 -16.60 -11.83
C ARG A 45 -18.97 -16.72 -12.15
N GLY A 46 -19.42 -16.03 -13.20
CA GLY A 46 -20.78 -16.19 -13.75
C GLY A 46 -21.87 -15.28 -13.16
N GLY A 47 -21.50 -14.16 -12.51
CA GLY A 47 -22.45 -13.17 -12.01
C GLY A 47 -22.85 -12.08 -13.02
N PRO A 48 -23.76 -11.17 -12.63
CA PRO A 48 -24.08 -9.98 -13.42
C PRO A 48 -22.82 -9.17 -13.76
N LYS A 49 -22.95 -8.35 -14.80
CA LYS A 49 -21.93 -7.40 -15.25
C LYS A 49 -21.37 -6.61 -14.04
N PRO A 50 -20.05 -6.59 -13.81
CA PRO A 50 -19.42 -5.81 -12.75
C PRO A 50 -19.58 -4.31 -13.01
N VAL A 51 -19.50 -3.49 -11.97
CA VAL A 51 -19.58 -2.03 -12.07
C VAL A 51 -18.24 -1.41 -11.73
N LEU A 52 -17.69 -0.61 -12.64
CA LEU A 52 -16.49 0.18 -12.42
C LEU A 52 -16.91 1.61 -12.04
N VAL A 53 -16.57 2.00 -10.82
CA VAL A 53 -17.10 3.21 -10.18
C VAL A 53 -15.98 4.21 -9.96
N TYR A 54 -16.14 5.40 -10.54
CA TYR A 54 -15.18 6.49 -10.39
C TYR A 54 -15.70 7.59 -9.46
N GLY A 55 -14.78 8.26 -8.75
CA GLY A 55 -15.11 9.34 -7.83
C GLY A 55 -15.45 10.67 -8.53
N THR A 56 -16.46 11.37 -8.01
CA THR A 56 -16.87 12.73 -8.49
C THR A 56 -16.74 13.82 -7.43
N GLY A 57 -16.25 13.50 -6.23
CA GLY A 57 -16.11 14.42 -5.10
C GLY A 57 -15.11 15.56 -5.33
N ASN A 58 -14.17 15.38 -6.26
CA ASN A 58 -13.22 16.41 -6.68
C ASN A 58 -13.46 16.79 -8.17
N PRO A 59 -14.14 17.91 -8.45
CA PRO A 59 -14.45 18.34 -9.81
C PRO A 59 -13.22 18.54 -10.70
N ALA A 60 -12.06 18.91 -10.12
CA ALA A 60 -10.84 19.20 -10.89
C ALA A 60 -10.26 17.96 -11.59
N VAL A 61 -10.57 16.75 -11.08
CA VAL A 61 -10.02 15.49 -11.59
C VAL A 61 -11.09 14.50 -12.07
N THR A 62 -12.37 14.85 -11.96
CA THR A 62 -13.49 13.94 -12.27
C THR A 62 -13.44 13.43 -13.72
N SER A 63 -13.15 14.30 -14.69
CA SER A 63 -13.02 13.92 -16.10
C SER A 63 -11.82 12.98 -16.34
N ARG A 64 -10.72 13.18 -15.61
CA ARG A 64 -9.54 12.29 -15.66
C ARG A 64 -9.84 10.92 -15.05
N TYR A 65 -10.62 10.88 -13.98
CA TYR A 65 -11.10 9.62 -13.40
C TYR A 65 -11.99 8.86 -14.35
N LYS A 66 -12.92 9.54 -15.02
CA LYS A 66 -13.74 8.91 -16.06
C LYS A 66 -12.86 8.35 -17.19
N GLN A 67 -11.89 9.14 -17.67
CA GLN A 67 -10.96 8.68 -18.71
C GLN A 67 -10.16 7.45 -18.27
N MET A 68 -9.68 7.43 -17.02
CA MET A 68 -8.95 6.30 -16.45
C MET A 68 -9.80 5.02 -16.45
N VAL A 69 -11.06 5.09 -16.00
CA VAL A 69 -11.94 3.90 -15.99
C VAL A 69 -12.37 3.48 -17.39
N ASP A 70 -12.54 4.42 -18.33
CA ASP A 70 -12.79 4.11 -19.74
C ASP A 70 -11.57 3.37 -20.35
N THR A 71 -10.34 3.78 -20.01
CA THR A 71 -9.11 3.09 -20.45
C THR A 71 -8.99 1.69 -19.86
N ILE A 72 -9.29 1.53 -18.56
CA ILE A 72 -9.31 0.22 -17.91
C ILE A 72 -10.27 -0.74 -18.62
N ASP A 73 -11.51 -0.32 -18.89
CA ASP A 73 -12.51 -1.13 -19.59
C ASP A 73 -12.04 -1.54 -20.99
N ALA A 74 -11.44 -0.60 -21.74
CA ALA A 74 -10.88 -0.86 -23.06
C ALA A 74 -9.68 -1.85 -23.04
N ASP A 75 -8.82 -1.76 -22.02
CA ASP A 75 -7.62 -2.60 -21.88
C ASP A 75 -7.95 -4.02 -21.34
N THR A 76 -9.16 -4.24 -20.83
CA THR A 76 -9.62 -5.55 -20.34
C THR A 76 -10.83 -6.08 -21.11
N PRO A 77 -10.72 -6.35 -22.43
CA PRO A 77 -11.87 -6.71 -23.27
C PRO A 77 -12.53 -8.05 -22.90
N TRP A 78 -11.84 -8.89 -22.12
CA TRP A 78 -12.42 -10.12 -21.57
C TRP A 78 -13.32 -9.89 -20.35
N PHE A 79 -13.41 -8.64 -19.86
CA PHE A 79 -14.17 -8.26 -18.69
C PHE A 79 -15.04 -7.03 -19.00
N ASP A 80 -16.32 -7.26 -19.26
CA ASP A 80 -17.26 -6.20 -19.65
C ASP A 80 -17.71 -5.39 -18.43
N PHE A 81 -17.31 -4.12 -18.28
CA PHE A 81 -17.70 -3.27 -17.14
C PHE A 81 -18.88 -2.35 -17.45
N GLU A 82 -19.74 -2.11 -16.45
CA GLU A 82 -20.66 -0.99 -16.46
C GLU A 82 -20.00 0.18 -15.72
N ILE A 83 -19.72 1.25 -16.44
CA ILE A 83 -19.05 2.42 -15.86
C ILE A 83 -20.09 3.34 -15.22
N LYS A 84 -19.86 3.74 -13.96
CA LYS A 84 -20.74 4.67 -13.22
C LYS A 84 -19.95 5.67 -12.40
N ALA A 85 -20.51 6.86 -12.22
CA ALA A 85 -20.09 7.76 -11.16
C ALA A 85 -20.50 7.21 -9.79
N ASP A 86 -19.73 7.52 -8.74
CA ASP A 86 -20.05 7.16 -7.35
C ASP A 86 -21.44 7.64 -6.89
N THR A 87 -21.94 8.75 -7.43
CA THR A 87 -23.28 9.29 -7.16
C THR A 87 -24.42 8.54 -7.84
N GLU A 88 -24.14 7.75 -8.89
CA GLU A 88 -25.14 6.99 -9.65
C GLU A 88 -25.35 5.57 -9.11
N VAL A 89 -24.44 5.13 -8.23
CA VAL A 89 -24.49 3.80 -7.62
C VAL A 89 -25.48 3.82 -6.46
N ASN A 90 -26.59 3.11 -6.66
CA ASN A 90 -27.59 2.90 -5.63
C ASN A 90 -27.30 1.66 -4.77
N TRP A 91 -28.12 1.46 -3.74
CA TRP A 91 -27.98 0.34 -2.80
C TRP A 91 -28.13 -1.04 -3.44
N ASP A 92 -29.01 -1.14 -4.45
CA ASP A 92 -29.22 -2.38 -5.20
C ASP A 92 -27.93 -2.81 -5.93
N THR A 93 -27.30 -1.85 -6.63
CA THR A 93 -26.01 -2.06 -7.30
C THR A 93 -24.95 -2.50 -6.30
N LEU A 94 -24.82 -1.77 -5.19
CA LEU A 94 -23.79 -2.03 -4.18
C LEU A 94 -23.97 -3.39 -3.49
N THR A 95 -25.19 -3.91 -3.34
CA THR A 95 -25.45 -5.16 -2.62
C THR A 95 -25.59 -6.39 -3.50
N LYS A 96 -25.86 -6.22 -4.81
CA LYS A 96 -26.11 -7.34 -5.74
C LYS A 96 -25.03 -7.51 -6.80
N ARG A 97 -24.15 -6.54 -6.99
CA ARG A 97 -23.13 -6.56 -8.04
C ARG A 97 -21.74 -6.40 -7.46
N ARG A 98 -20.78 -6.95 -8.20
CA ARG A 98 -19.35 -6.71 -7.97
C ARG A 98 -19.07 -5.27 -8.32
N VAL A 99 -18.40 -4.55 -7.43
CA VAL A 99 -18.05 -3.14 -7.65
C VAL A 99 -16.53 -2.96 -7.55
N TYR A 100 -16.00 -2.17 -8.46
CA TYR A 100 -14.62 -1.73 -8.50
C TYR A 100 -14.63 -0.24 -8.18
N LEU A 101 -14.12 0.15 -7.03
CA LEU A 101 -14.14 1.51 -6.54
C LEU A 101 -12.80 2.17 -6.82
N VAL A 102 -12.80 3.26 -7.57
CA VAL A 102 -11.60 4.03 -7.94
C VAL A 102 -11.70 5.43 -7.37
N GLY A 103 -10.68 5.85 -6.63
CA GLY A 103 -10.54 7.21 -6.11
C GLY A 103 -9.93 7.26 -4.71
N THR A 104 -9.99 8.43 -4.09
CA THR A 104 -9.61 8.61 -2.69
C THR A 104 -10.86 8.62 -1.79
N PRO A 105 -10.72 8.48 -0.46
CA PRO A 105 -11.85 8.73 0.45
C PRO A 105 -12.45 10.13 0.25
N HIS A 106 -11.67 11.10 -0.23
CA HIS A 106 -12.17 12.44 -0.52
C HIS A 106 -12.96 12.51 -1.84
N SER A 107 -12.46 11.88 -2.91
CA SER A 107 -13.07 11.98 -4.24
C SER A 107 -14.17 10.94 -4.52
N ASN A 108 -14.28 9.84 -3.77
CA ASN A 108 -15.30 8.81 -4.00
C ASN A 108 -16.15 8.55 -2.74
N LYS A 109 -17.44 8.90 -2.80
CA LYS A 109 -18.39 8.77 -1.68
C LYS A 109 -18.64 7.33 -1.26
N LEU A 110 -18.47 6.35 -2.15
CA LEU A 110 -18.60 4.95 -1.78
C LEU A 110 -17.39 4.45 -1.00
N LEU A 111 -16.19 4.99 -1.27
CA LEU A 111 -15.01 4.66 -0.46
C LEU A 111 -15.14 5.12 0.99
N GLN A 112 -15.76 6.29 1.23
CA GLN A 112 -16.08 6.76 2.59
C GLN A 112 -16.98 5.78 3.36
N LYS A 113 -17.80 5.01 2.63
CA LYS A 113 -18.71 4.01 3.20
C LYS A 113 -18.03 2.67 3.41
N VAL A 114 -17.24 2.22 2.44
CA VAL A 114 -16.62 0.88 2.44
C VAL A 114 -15.39 0.83 3.34
N LEU A 115 -14.48 1.80 3.27
CA LEU A 115 -13.18 1.74 3.95
C LEU A 115 -13.28 1.59 5.48
N PRO A 116 -14.22 2.24 6.20
CA PRO A 116 -14.36 2.05 7.65
C PRO A 116 -14.68 0.61 8.10
N HIS A 117 -15.09 -0.27 7.18
CA HIS A 117 -15.35 -1.69 7.43
C HIS A 117 -14.21 -2.61 6.98
N THR A 118 -13.08 -2.03 6.59
CA THR A 118 -11.87 -2.76 6.19
C THR A 118 -10.80 -2.66 7.28
N PRO A 119 -9.79 -3.54 7.30
CA PRO A 119 -8.70 -3.44 8.26
C PRO A 119 -7.70 -2.30 7.94
N PHE A 120 -7.92 -1.54 6.87
CA PHE A 120 -7.09 -0.41 6.49
C PHE A 120 -7.56 0.88 7.17
N LYS A 121 -6.61 1.68 7.65
CA LYS A 121 -6.91 2.99 8.24
C LYS A 121 -6.40 4.08 7.33
N PHE A 122 -7.24 5.08 7.09
CA PHE A 122 -6.90 6.27 6.30
C PHE A 122 -6.94 7.49 7.21
N GLU A 123 -5.90 8.31 7.10
CA GLU A 123 -5.82 9.64 7.71
C GLU A 123 -5.46 10.66 6.63
N ALA A 124 -5.41 11.94 6.97
CA ALA A 124 -5.08 12.99 6.02
C ALA A 124 -3.65 12.78 5.47
N GLY A 125 -3.55 12.45 4.17
CA GLY A 125 -2.30 12.28 3.44
C GLY A 125 -1.52 10.99 3.73
N ARG A 126 -2.10 10.03 4.47
CA ARG A 126 -1.46 8.75 4.78
C ARG A 126 -2.46 7.64 5.01
N PHE A 127 -2.04 6.40 4.79
CA PHE A 127 -2.78 5.22 5.24
C PHE A 127 -1.87 4.24 5.98
N PHE A 128 -2.52 3.30 6.68
CA PHE A 128 -1.87 2.34 7.55
C PHE A 128 -2.32 0.92 7.21
N ILE A 129 -1.36 0.01 7.22
CA ILE A 129 -1.57 -1.43 7.11
C ILE A 129 -0.85 -2.07 8.30
N HIS A 130 -1.61 -2.58 9.26
CA HIS A 130 -1.04 -3.02 10.54
C HIS A 130 -0.20 -1.90 11.20
N ASP A 131 1.10 -2.12 11.37
CA ASP A 131 2.05 -1.18 11.97
C ASP A 131 2.80 -0.34 10.91
N ASP A 132 2.63 -0.65 9.62
CA ASP A 132 3.25 0.09 8.52
C ASP A 132 2.48 1.37 8.20
N VAL A 133 3.23 2.44 7.95
CA VAL A 133 2.72 3.75 7.57
C VAL A 133 3.12 4.04 6.13
N PHE A 134 2.17 4.50 5.33
CA PHE A 134 2.36 4.92 3.94
C PHE A 134 2.05 6.41 3.81
N PRO A 135 3.04 7.28 4.08
CA PRO A 135 2.83 8.72 4.18
C PRO A 135 3.06 9.50 2.88
N HIS A 136 3.48 8.84 1.80
CA HIS A 136 3.87 9.54 0.59
C HIS A 136 2.65 9.83 -0.29
N ALA A 137 2.66 11.00 -0.94
CA ALA A 137 1.57 11.42 -1.82
C ALA A 137 1.31 10.42 -2.97
N GLU A 138 2.37 9.72 -3.42
CA GLU A 138 2.33 8.72 -4.49
C GLU A 138 1.95 7.30 -4.01
N ASP A 139 1.70 7.11 -2.70
CA ASP A 139 1.33 5.80 -2.18
C ASP A 139 -0.12 5.44 -2.55
N ARG A 140 -0.31 4.22 -3.04
CA ARG A 140 -1.59 3.67 -3.50
C ARG A 140 -1.79 2.29 -2.95
N LEU A 141 -3.04 1.98 -2.64
CA LEU A 141 -3.49 0.70 -2.13
C LEU A 141 -4.52 0.11 -3.09
N HIS A 142 -4.23 -1.07 -3.60
CA HIS A 142 -5.19 -1.89 -4.33
C HIS A 142 -5.57 -3.08 -3.47
N PHE A 143 -6.86 -3.42 -3.37
CA PHE A 143 -7.27 -4.61 -2.63
C PHE A 143 -8.60 -5.20 -3.09
N LEU A 144 -8.76 -6.50 -2.81
CA LEU A 144 -10.00 -7.26 -2.87
C LEU A 144 -10.48 -7.50 -1.44
N TYR A 145 -11.76 -7.25 -1.16
CA TYR A 145 -12.38 -7.55 0.12
C TYR A 145 -13.80 -8.08 -0.05
N PRO A 146 -14.37 -8.83 0.91
CA PRO A 146 -15.80 -9.05 0.96
C PRO A 146 -16.52 -7.71 1.07
N ASN A 147 -17.54 -7.50 0.26
CA ASN A 147 -18.32 -6.28 0.34
C ASN A 147 -18.99 -6.19 1.73
N PRO A 148 -18.74 -5.13 2.53
CA PRO A 148 -19.29 -5.00 3.88
C PRO A 148 -20.83 -5.07 3.93
N TYR A 149 -21.50 -4.75 2.83
CA TYR A 149 -22.96 -4.74 2.72
C TYR A 149 -23.54 -6.02 2.11
N ASN A 150 -22.69 -6.86 1.52
CA ASN A 150 -23.01 -8.24 1.17
C ASN A 150 -21.71 -9.06 1.04
N PRO A 151 -21.24 -9.70 2.13
CA PRO A 151 -19.94 -10.37 2.14
C PRO A 151 -19.82 -11.53 1.15
N LYS A 152 -20.92 -11.97 0.53
CA LYS A 152 -20.92 -13.02 -0.50
C LYS A 152 -20.41 -12.54 -1.86
N ILE A 153 -20.24 -11.22 -2.04
CA ILE A 153 -19.81 -10.57 -3.28
C ILE A 153 -18.54 -9.76 -2.99
N PRO A 154 -17.51 -9.80 -3.85
CA PRO A 154 -16.32 -9.00 -3.65
C PRO A 154 -16.54 -7.51 -3.98
N VAL A 155 -15.79 -6.66 -3.28
CA VAL A 155 -15.47 -5.30 -3.67
C VAL A 155 -13.98 -5.22 -3.99
N TYR A 156 -13.66 -4.58 -5.11
CA TYR A 156 -12.30 -4.26 -5.51
C TYR A 156 -12.10 -2.77 -5.30
N VAL A 157 -10.96 -2.37 -4.77
CA VAL A 157 -10.69 -0.98 -4.44
C VAL A 157 -9.32 -0.59 -4.95
N ILE A 158 -9.26 0.57 -5.61
CA ILE A 158 -8.05 1.29 -5.98
C ILE A 158 -8.13 2.65 -5.30
N THR A 159 -7.31 2.83 -4.27
CA THR A 159 -7.29 4.02 -3.43
C THR A 159 -5.89 4.40 -3.00
N GLY A 160 -5.74 5.46 -2.19
CA GLY A 160 -4.43 6.02 -1.86
C GLY A 160 -4.53 7.41 -1.26
N ASN A 161 -3.37 8.07 -1.15
CA ASN A 161 -3.25 9.35 -0.44
C ASN A 161 -3.71 10.56 -1.25
N THR A 162 -3.56 10.52 -2.58
CA THR A 162 -3.91 11.64 -3.48
C THR A 162 -4.62 11.16 -4.73
N ASP A 163 -5.44 12.01 -5.33
CA ASP A 163 -6.13 11.68 -6.58
C ASP A 163 -5.11 11.49 -7.72
N GLU A 164 -4.06 12.30 -7.74
CA GLU A 164 -2.95 12.21 -8.70
C GLU A 164 -2.28 10.84 -8.69
N ALA A 165 -2.02 10.27 -7.52
CA ALA A 165 -1.44 8.95 -7.42
C ALA A 165 -2.35 7.91 -8.09
N ILE A 166 -3.66 7.93 -7.79
CA ILE A 166 -4.62 6.98 -8.38
C ILE A 166 -4.63 7.09 -9.90
N LEU A 167 -4.62 8.32 -10.42
CA LEU A 167 -4.66 8.59 -11.86
C LEU A 167 -3.37 8.18 -12.60
N GLN A 168 -2.26 7.98 -11.90
CA GLN A 168 -1.05 7.38 -12.47
C GLN A 168 -1.15 5.85 -12.55
N GLY A 169 -2.21 5.25 -11.99
CA GLY A 169 -2.41 3.80 -11.93
C GLY A 169 -2.87 3.25 -13.25
N LYS A 170 -2.26 2.14 -13.70
CA LYS A 170 -2.57 1.51 -14.99
C LYS A 170 -3.16 0.11 -14.87
N THR A 171 -3.18 -0.46 -13.68
CA THR A 171 -3.64 -1.84 -13.49
C THR A 171 -4.72 -1.92 -12.42
N ILE A 172 -5.71 -2.77 -12.68
CA ILE A 172 -6.73 -3.16 -11.70
C ILE A 172 -6.39 -4.49 -11.03
N GLU A 173 -5.33 -5.16 -11.47
CA GLU A 173 -4.92 -6.43 -10.92
C GLU A 173 -4.31 -6.23 -9.53
N VAL A 174 -4.73 -7.08 -8.60
CA VAL A 174 -4.17 -7.15 -7.25
C VAL A 174 -3.42 -8.46 -7.14
N ARG A 175 -2.13 -8.38 -6.83
CA ARG A 175 -1.37 -9.57 -6.40
C ARG A 175 -1.67 -9.86 -4.94
N GLY A 176 -2.11 -11.09 -4.65
CA GLY A 176 -2.55 -11.48 -3.32
C GLY A 176 -3.99 -11.09 -3.02
N ASP A 177 -4.22 -10.47 -1.86
CA ASP A 177 -5.50 -9.84 -1.49
C ASP A 177 -5.41 -8.31 -1.43
N PHE A 178 -4.23 -7.78 -1.11
CA PHE A 178 -3.94 -6.36 -1.13
C PHE A 178 -2.51 -6.08 -1.54
N GLN A 179 -2.30 -4.93 -2.16
CA GLN A 179 -1.02 -4.52 -2.70
C GLN A 179 -0.86 -3.01 -2.55
N VAL A 180 0.31 -2.58 -2.07
CA VAL A 180 0.71 -1.18 -2.01
C VAL A 180 1.68 -0.88 -3.15
N PHE A 181 1.53 0.30 -3.72
CA PHE A 181 2.45 0.86 -4.69
C PHE A 181 3.01 2.17 -4.16
N HIS A 182 4.30 2.38 -4.38
CA HIS A 182 4.96 3.68 -4.26
C HIS A 182 5.32 4.15 -5.66
N GLY A 183 4.59 5.16 -6.17
CA GLY A 183 4.62 5.50 -7.59
C GLY A 183 4.23 4.28 -8.44
N ASN A 184 5.06 3.91 -9.42
CA ASN A 184 4.82 2.75 -10.29
C ASN A 184 5.41 1.42 -9.80
N LYS A 185 5.98 1.38 -8.60
CA LYS A 185 6.62 0.17 -8.05
C LYS A 185 5.75 -0.43 -6.96
N ALA A 186 5.55 -1.75 -7.00
CA ALA A 186 4.94 -2.46 -5.89
C ALA A 186 5.87 -2.37 -4.68
N SER A 187 5.35 -1.91 -3.55
CA SER A 187 6.11 -1.79 -2.31
C SER A 187 5.79 -2.86 -1.29
N LEU A 188 4.57 -3.35 -1.31
CA LEU A 188 4.11 -4.39 -0.42
C LEU A 188 3.01 -5.18 -1.12
N PHE A 189 2.91 -6.48 -0.85
CA PHE A 189 1.65 -7.18 -1.03
C PHE A 189 1.40 -8.09 0.17
N GLY A 190 0.14 -8.47 0.36
CA GLY A 190 -0.24 -9.38 1.43
C GLY A 190 -1.51 -10.15 1.13
N MET A 191 -1.74 -11.14 2.00
CA MET A 191 -2.98 -11.91 2.05
C MET A 191 -3.67 -11.67 3.38
N PHE A 192 -5.00 -11.66 3.38
CA PHE A 192 -5.74 -11.66 4.63
C PHE A 192 -5.76 -13.06 5.23
N SER A 193 -5.80 -13.14 6.56
CA SER A 193 -5.98 -14.41 7.25
C SER A 193 -7.26 -15.09 6.78
N GLN A 194 -7.18 -16.42 6.62
CA GLN A 194 -8.31 -17.27 6.26
C GLN A 194 -8.74 -18.19 7.41
N THR A 195 -8.09 -18.07 8.57
CA THR A 195 -8.50 -18.81 9.76
C THR A 195 -9.88 -18.33 10.23
N PRO A 196 -10.77 -19.18 10.76
CA PRO A 196 -12.10 -18.73 11.19
C PRO A 196 -12.07 -17.58 12.21
N ALA A 197 -11.06 -17.54 13.09
CA ALA A 197 -10.96 -16.57 14.18
C ALA A 197 -10.47 -15.18 13.75
N THR A 198 -9.75 -15.07 12.63
CA THR A 198 -9.19 -13.80 12.12
C THR A 198 -9.48 -13.62 10.63
N ARG A 199 -10.57 -14.24 10.13
CA ARG A 199 -10.89 -14.26 8.70
C ARG A 199 -11.04 -12.83 8.18
N TRP A 200 -10.34 -12.53 7.09
CA TRP A 200 -10.28 -11.20 6.44
C TRP A 200 -9.53 -10.12 7.24
N GLU A 201 -8.85 -10.47 8.34
CA GLU A 201 -7.96 -9.55 9.05
C GLU A 201 -6.54 -9.59 8.49
N ILE A 202 -5.77 -8.53 8.76
CA ILE A 202 -4.35 -8.47 8.38
C ILE A 202 -3.55 -9.42 9.26
N ASP A 203 -2.83 -10.35 8.64
CA ASP A 203 -1.83 -11.20 9.30
C ASP A 203 -0.43 -10.74 8.89
N PRO A 204 0.38 -10.19 9.83
CA PRO A 204 1.74 -9.74 9.53
C PRO A 204 2.65 -10.83 8.94
N ALA A 205 2.39 -12.11 9.24
CA ALA A 205 3.17 -13.22 8.66
C ALA A 205 2.88 -13.43 7.16
N LEU A 206 1.75 -12.91 6.67
CA LEU A 206 1.32 -12.98 5.28
C LEU A 206 1.66 -11.72 4.47
N ILE A 207 2.37 -10.76 5.07
CA ILE A 207 2.87 -9.56 4.41
C ILE A 207 4.24 -9.84 3.77
N ARG A 208 4.48 -9.27 2.59
CA ARG A 208 5.78 -9.26 1.89
C ARG A 208 6.13 -7.84 1.48
N HIS A 209 7.26 -7.34 1.95
CA HIS A 209 7.81 -6.04 1.56
C HIS A 209 8.69 -6.22 0.33
N LEU A 210 8.37 -5.50 -0.73
CA LEU A 210 9.04 -5.59 -2.03
C LEU A 210 9.83 -4.33 -2.39
N TYR A 211 9.65 -3.23 -1.65
CA TYR A 211 10.36 -1.98 -1.89
C TYR A 211 11.62 -1.88 -1.05
N PHE A 212 12.65 -1.32 -1.68
CA PHE A 212 13.89 -0.90 -1.06
C PHE A 212 13.85 0.60 -0.88
N GLU A 213 14.25 1.09 0.29
CA GLU A 213 14.36 2.53 0.54
C GLU A 213 15.34 3.19 -0.42
N GLU A 214 15.17 4.50 -0.63
CA GLU A 214 16.11 5.29 -1.43
C GLU A 214 17.50 5.41 -0.78
N LYS A 215 17.56 5.28 0.55
CA LYS A 215 18.80 5.33 1.31
C LYS A 215 19.41 3.92 1.40
N PRO A 216 20.70 3.75 1.07
CA PRO A 216 21.35 2.46 1.22
C PRO A 216 21.47 2.05 2.69
N THR A 217 21.30 0.76 2.96
CA THR A 217 21.60 0.12 4.25
C THR A 217 23.09 0.24 4.58
N LEU A 218 23.94 0.07 3.57
CA LEU A 218 25.39 0.20 3.68
C LEU A 218 25.94 0.85 2.41
N GLU A 219 26.90 1.75 2.57
CA GLU A 219 27.56 2.43 1.45
C GLU A 219 29.08 2.36 1.61
N THR A 220 29.77 2.03 0.52
CA THR A 220 31.23 2.00 0.43
C THR A 220 31.71 2.98 -0.63
N THR A 221 33.00 2.96 -0.98
CA THR A 221 33.57 3.84 -2.01
C THR A 221 32.89 3.62 -3.37
N HIS A 222 32.72 2.37 -3.78
CA HIS A 222 32.23 2.04 -5.13
C HIS A 222 30.82 1.45 -5.16
N TYR A 223 30.24 1.09 -4.00
CA TYR A 223 28.99 0.36 -3.92
C TYR A 223 27.97 0.99 -2.96
N GLN A 224 26.71 0.77 -3.26
CA GLN A 224 25.56 1.04 -2.40
C GLN A 224 24.75 -0.25 -2.25
N PHE A 225 24.47 -0.66 -1.03
CA PHE A 225 23.73 -1.87 -0.71
C PHE A 225 22.37 -1.52 -0.12
N PHE A 226 21.32 -2.12 -0.68
CA PHE A 226 19.94 -1.91 -0.30
C PHE A 226 19.35 -3.24 0.18
N GLY A 227 18.91 -3.27 1.42
CA GLY A 227 18.08 -4.35 1.97
C GLY A 227 16.60 -4.03 1.88
N ALA A 228 15.76 -5.06 1.85
CA ALA A 228 14.33 -4.88 2.06
C ALA A 228 14.07 -4.20 3.43
N GLN A 229 12.87 -3.68 3.66
CA GLN A 229 12.52 -2.91 4.87
C GLN A 229 12.79 -3.68 6.18
N ASP A 230 12.68 -5.02 6.18
CA ASP A 230 13.00 -5.89 7.33
C ASP A 230 14.50 -6.28 7.43
N GLN A 231 15.33 -5.87 6.47
CA GLN A 231 16.77 -6.16 6.36
C GLN A 231 17.61 -4.88 6.45
N ARG A 232 17.35 -4.06 7.48
CA ARG A 232 18.11 -2.82 7.74
C ARG A 232 19.38 -3.01 8.55
N ASP A 233 19.64 -4.22 9.06
CA ASP A 233 20.91 -4.52 9.71
C ASP A 233 22.04 -4.47 8.68
N PRO A 234 23.07 -3.62 8.87
CA PRO A 234 24.21 -3.56 7.95
C PRO A 234 25.13 -4.79 8.08
N GLU A 235 25.10 -5.55 9.16
CA GLU A 235 26.02 -6.67 9.39
C GLU A 235 26.00 -7.74 8.28
N PRO A 236 24.83 -8.22 7.80
CA PRO A 236 24.77 -9.14 6.66
C PRO A 236 25.40 -8.59 5.37
N PHE A 237 25.46 -7.26 5.21
CA PHE A 237 26.03 -6.63 4.02
C PHE A 237 27.55 -6.44 4.12
N LYS A 238 28.12 -6.50 5.33
CA LYS A 238 29.52 -6.17 5.56
C LYS A 238 30.46 -7.10 4.81
N ALA A 239 30.30 -8.41 4.98
CA ALA A 239 31.12 -9.41 4.29
C ALA A 239 31.00 -9.29 2.76
N LEU A 240 29.78 -9.10 2.24
CA LEU A 240 29.55 -8.89 0.82
C LEU A 240 30.22 -7.60 0.32
N SER A 241 30.17 -6.52 1.10
CA SER A 241 30.77 -5.23 0.74
C SER A 241 32.29 -5.30 0.65
N GLU A 242 32.93 -5.98 1.60
CA GLU A 242 34.38 -6.23 1.61
C GLU A 242 34.78 -7.10 0.41
N GLU A 243 33.99 -8.13 0.10
CA GLU A 243 34.20 -8.99 -1.07
C GLU A 243 34.09 -8.21 -2.39
N ARG A 244 33.10 -7.31 -2.51
CA ARG A 244 32.92 -6.49 -3.72
C ARG A 244 33.99 -5.43 -3.89
N GLU A 245 34.40 -4.75 -2.82
CA GLU A 245 35.51 -3.79 -2.89
C GLU A 245 36.84 -4.48 -3.23
N THR A 246 37.09 -5.67 -2.68
CA THR A 246 38.27 -6.47 -3.04
C THR A 246 38.24 -6.86 -4.53
N ALA A 247 37.09 -7.30 -5.03
CA ALA A 247 36.93 -7.64 -6.44
C ALA A 247 37.13 -6.41 -7.36
N TYR A 248 36.65 -5.23 -6.95
CA TYR A 248 36.87 -3.99 -7.69
C TYR A 248 38.36 -3.67 -7.82
N GLN A 249 39.10 -3.74 -6.71
CA GLN A 249 40.55 -3.51 -6.71
C GLN A 249 41.30 -4.50 -7.60
N GLN A 250 40.88 -5.76 -7.63
CA GLN A 250 41.46 -6.78 -8.52
C GLN A 250 41.20 -6.48 -10.00
N ILE A 251 40.00 -6.03 -10.35
CA ILE A 251 39.66 -5.62 -11.72
C ILE A 251 40.52 -4.42 -12.11
N GLU A 252 40.59 -3.38 -11.26
CA GLU A 252 41.40 -2.20 -11.53
C GLU A 252 42.90 -2.53 -11.69
N ALA A 253 43.44 -3.43 -10.86
CA ALA A 253 44.82 -3.89 -10.99
C ALA A 253 45.07 -4.64 -12.31
N PHE A 254 44.06 -5.34 -12.84
CA PHE A 254 44.15 -6.08 -14.10
C PHE A 254 43.94 -5.20 -15.33
N THR A 255 42.96 -4.30 -15.30
CA THR A 255 42.56 -3.47 -16.46
C THR A 255 43.25 -2.11 -16.51
N GLY A 256 43.91 -1.72 -15.41
CA GLY A 256 44.30 -0.33 -15.15
C GLY A 256 43.14 0.49 -14.57
N PRO A 257 43.39 1.79 -14.27
CA PRO A 257 42.43 2.66 -13.59
C PRO A 257 41.06 2.68 -14.26
N ILE A 258 40.03 2.42 -13.47
CA ILE A 258 38.65 2.46 -13.95
C ILE A 258 38.19 3.92 -13.98
N LYS A 259 37.53 4.33 -15.08
CA LYS A 259 37.01 5.70 -15.20
C LYS A 259 35.98 5.99 -14.10
N PRO A 260 35.87 7.25 -13.63
CA PRO A 260 34.85 7.64 -12.67
C PRO A 260 33.45 7.22 -13.13
N HIS A 261 32.72 6.55 -12.25
CA HIS A 261 31.36 6.08 -12.51
C HIS A 261 30.48 6.28 -11.26
N PRO A 262 29.14 6.30 -11.41
CA PRO A 262 28.23 6.23 -10.27
C PRO A 262 28.45 4.94 -9.47
N LYS A 263 28.19 4.97 -8.16
CA LYS A 263 28.28 3.77 -7.32
C LYS A 263 27.35 2.66 -7.84
N PHE A 264 27.83 1.43 -7.83
CA PHE A 264 27.01 0.27 -8.19
C PHE A 264 25.98 -0.01 -7.11
N ARG A 265 24.73 -0.24 -7.50
CA ARG A 265 23.63 -0.48 -6.57
C ARG A 265 23.32 -1.97 -6.50
N TYR A 266 23.41 -2.54 -5.30
CA TYR A 266 23.10 -3.93 -4.99
C TYR A 266 21.80 -4.00 -4.19
N TYR A 267 20.84 -4.77 -4.68
CA TYR A 267 19.57 -5.03 -4.00
C TYR A 267 19.56 -6.47 -3.51
N LEU A 268 19.50 -6.66 -2.19
CA LEU A 268 19.48 -7.97 -1.57
C LEU A 268 18.04 -8.34 -1.21
N TYR A 269 17.55 -9.39 -1.84
CA TYR A 269 16.24 -9.96 -1.56
C TYR A 269 16.38 -11.10 -0.57
N LYS A 270 15.36 -11.27 0.29
CA LYS A 270 15.32 -12.37 1.25
C LYS A 270 15.21 -13.73 0.58
N THR A 271 14.46 -13.81 -0.53
CA THR A 271 14.29 -15.02 -1.32
C THR A 271 14.30 -14.73 -2.82
N PHE A 272 14.44 -15.77 -3.64
CA PHE A 272 14.31 -15.64 -5.10
C PHE A 272 12.88 -15.28 -5.51
N GLU A 273 11.90 -15.77 -4.76
CA GLU A 273 10.49 -15.46 -4.96
C GLU A 273 10.24 -13.96 -4.74
N ASP A 274 10.78 -13.38 -3.66
CA ASP A 274 10.64 -11.95 -3.38
C ASP A 274 11.27 -11.09 -4.48
N LYS A 275 12.40 -11.54 -5.06
CA LYS A 275 13.01 -10.90 -6.22
C LYS A 275 12.07 -10.93 -7.44
N GLY A 276 11.59 -12.11 -7.83
CA GLY A 276 10.71 -12.25 -9.00
C GLY A 276 9.41 -11.43 -8.84
N LEU A 277 8.90 -11.36 -7.62
CA LEU A 277 7.72 -10.56 -7.29
C LEU A 277 7.97 -9.06 -7.38
N ALA A 278 9.15 -8.59 -6.95
CA ALA A 278 9.53 -7.17 -7.00
C ALA A 278 9.89 -6.70 -8.42
N THR A 279 10.55 -7.53 -9.22
CA THR A 279 11.03 -7.15 -10.57
C THR A 279 10.01 -7.39 -11.68
N ASN A 280 8.85 -7.98 -11.37
CA ASN A 280 7.91 -8.49 -12.37
C ASN A 280 8.52 -9.54 -13.32
N GLU A 281 9.70 -10.08 -12.99
CA GLU A 281 10.32 -11.19 -13.71
C GLU A 281 9.73 -12.49 -13.18
N VAL A 282 8.52 -12.80 -13.63
CA VAL A 282 7.98 -14.15 -13.51
C VAL A 282 8.49 -14.91 -14.74
N ASN A 283 9.42 -15.86 -14.52
CA ASN A 283 9.85 -16.81 -15.55
C ASN A 283 8.67 -17.61 -16.11
#